data_AF-A0AAV9IDC6-F1
#
_entry.id   AF-A0AAV9IDC6-F1
#
_cell.length_a   1.000
_cell.length_b   1.000
_cell.length_c   1.000
_cell.angle_alpha   90.00
_cell.angle_beta   90.00
_cell.angle_gamma   90.00
#
_symmetry.space_group_name_H-M   'P 1'
#
loop_
_entity.id
_entity.type
_entity.pdbx_description
1 polymer ?
#
loop_
_entity_poly.entity_id
_entity_poly.type
_entity_poly.pdbx_seq_one_letter_code
_entity_poly.pdbx_strand_id
1 'polypeptide(L)'
;MSDTSSSTSIAPSWAKLTIALGSGITFYSFYEYFSSGGAVSGSALGFVYGLPILLLGLALQYAELPPAPLETSNEMKEKREYLATDVQKKMIKDVTRYRYGSQAHLEQVWKALGLISRGQPSRPVLKQVVERIEKNSGRYELCLLLYAVNSQVSIWEQKLEKMNRFFGPNIVCSIQPVQDDQFWLVLTSLKDASSMSGRGK
;
A
#
# COMPACT_ATOMS: atom_id res chain seq x y z
N MET A 1 16.84 2.01 24.80
CA MET A 1 15.58 1.91 24.04
C MET A 1 15.93 1.39 22.66
N SER A 2 15.72 0.11 22.43
CA SER A 2 16.02 -0.56 21.17
C SER A 2 14.82 -0.45 20.24
N ASP A 3 14.95 0.36 19.19
CA ASP A 3 13.96 0.43 18.11
C ASP A 3 13.96 -0.89 17.34
N THR A 4 13.04 -1.78 17.71
CA THR A 4 12.74 -2.99 16.93
C THR A 4 11.79 -2.63 15.79
N SER A 5 12.27 -1.88 14.81
CA SER A 5 11.56 -1.71 13.54
C SER A 5 11.56 -3.05 12.80
N SER A 6 10.50 -3.82 13.01
CA SER A 6 10.33 -5.11 12.34
C SER A 6 10.00 -4.85 10.87
N SER A 7 11.00 -4.88 10.00
CA SER A 7 10.81 -4.82 8.56
C SER A 7 9.95 -6.02 8.15
N THR A 8 8.70 -5.76 7.77
CA THR A 8 7.78 -6.82 7.34
C THR A 8 8.37 -7.48 6.09
N SER A 9 8.45 -8.82 6.06
CA SER A 9 8.90 -9.55 4.88
C SER A 9 7.94 -9.30 3.74
N ILE A 10 8.36 -8.45 2.80
CA ILE A 10 7.59 -8.14 1.61
C ILE A 10 7.59 -9.39 0.73
N ALA A 11 6.41 -9.95 0.44
CA ALA A 11 6.27 -11.08 -0.47
C ALA A 11 7.00 -10.79 -1.82
N PRO A 12 7.58 -11.79 -2.49
CA PRO A 12 8.27 -11.55 -3.74
C PRO A 12 7.31 -10.97 -4.80
N SER A 13 7.73 -9.89 -5.44
CA SER A 13 7.01 -9.30 -6.59
C SER A 13 7.01 -10.30 -7.75
N TRP A 14 5.82 -10.60 -8.28
CA TRP A 14 5.67 -11.47 -9.44
C TRP A 14 6.34 -10.87 -10.69
N ALA A 15 6.31 -9.55 -10.81
CA ALA A 15 7.00 -8.86 -11.90
C ALA A 15 8.51 -9.14 -11.89
N LYS A 16 9.15 -9.02 -10.72
CA LYS A 16 10.59 -9.31 -10.57
C LYS A 16 10.92 -10.76 -10.93
N LEU A 17 10.07 -11.71 -10.55
CA LEU A 17 10.26 -13.13 -10.89
C LEU A 17 10.16 -13.36 -12.41
N THR A 18 9.11 -12.84 -13.05
CA THR A 18 8.90 -12.98 -14.50
C THR A 18 10.02 -12.30 -15.30
N ILE A 19 10.48 -11.12 -14.87
CA ILE A 19 11.62 -10.43 -15.47
C ILE A 19 12.89 -11.26 -15.34
N ALA A 20 13.17 -11.84 -14.17
CA ALA A 20 14.36 -12.65 -13.96
C ALA A 20 14.39 -13.87 -14.91
N LEU A 21 13.26 -14.58 -15.02
CA LEU A 21 13.11 -15.71 -15.93
C LEU A 21 13.26 -15.29 -17.41
N GLY A 22 12.52 -14.26 -17.83
CA GLY A 22 12.57 -13.76 -19.21
C GLY A 22 13.95 -13.21 -19.59
N SER A 23 14.61 -12.52 -18.66
CA SER A 23 15.97 -12.01 -18.85
C SER A 23 16.95 -13.16 -19.02
N GLY A 24 16.89 -14.19 -18.17
CA GLY A 24 17.79 -15.34 -18.28
C GLY A 24 17.71 -16.04 -19.64
N ILE A 25 16.49 -16.32 -20.11
CA ILE A 25 16.27 -16.93 -21.43
C ILE A 25 16.76 -16.01 -22.55
N THR A 26 16.43 -14.71 -22.48
CA THR A 26 16.78 -13.74 -23.53
C THR A 26 18.29 -13.53 -23.61
N PHE A 27 18.98 -13.37 -22.48
CA PHE A 27 20.44 -13.19 -22.46
C PHE A 27 21.18 -14.45 -22.92
N TYR A 28 20.71 -15.63 -22.55
CA TYR A 28 21.26 -16.89 -23.06
C TYR A 28 21.08 -17.00 -24.59
N SER A 29 19.93 -16.59 -25.10
CA SER A 29 19.65 -16.58 -26.54
C SER A 29 20.56 -15.62 -27.32
N PHE A 30 20.82 -14.43 -26.76
CA PHE A 30 21.82 -13.50 -27.31
C PHE A 30 23.22 -14.12 -27.30
N TYR A 31 23.63 -14.74 -26.19
CA TYR A 31 24.93 -15.39 -26.09
C TYR A 31 25.12 -16.49 -27.15
N GLU A 32 24.13 -17.38 -27.31
CA GLU A 32 24.15 -18.43 -28.33
C GLU A 32 24.19 -17.83 -29.74
N TYR A 33 23.35 -16.84 -30.03
CA TYR A 33 23.28 -16.19 -31.35
C TYR A 33 24.60 -15.55 -31.77
N PHE A 34 25.28 -14.83 -30.87
CA PHE A 34 26.57 -14.21 -31.18
C PHE A 34 27.70 -15.25 -31.26
N SER A 35 27.67 -16.28 -30.41
CA SER A 35 28.69 -17.34 -30.40
C SER A 35 28.61 -18.26 -31.63
N SER A 36 27.41 -18.41 -32.22
CA SER A 36 27.19 -19.21 -33.42
C SER A 36 27.38 -18.44 -34.73
N GLY A 37 27.81 -17.18 -34.68
CA GLY A 37 27.97 -16.34 -35.88
C GLY A 37 26.63 -15.98 -36.54
N GLY A 38 25.54 -15.91 -35.75
CA GLY A 38 24.21 -15.55 -36.25
C GLY A 38 23.44 -16.72 -36.87
N ALA A 39 23.92 -17.96 -36.72
CA ALA A 39 23.17 -19.13 -37.15
C ALA A 39 21.87 -19.26 -36.33
N VAL A 40 20.74 -19.41 -37.03
CA VAL A 40 19.41 -19.51 -36.44
C VAL A 40 19.22 -20.92 -35.88
N SER A 41 19.48 -21.09 -34.57
CA SER A 41 19.34 -22.36 -33.83
C SER A 41 18.44 -22.19 -32.59
N GLY A 42 18.80 -22.78 -31.44
CA GLY A 42 18.05 -22.70 -30.18
C GLY A 42 17.76 -21.27 -29.70
N SER A 43 18.61 -20.32 -30.09
CA SER A 43 18.42 -18.88 -29.87
C SER A 43 17.11 -18.33 -30.43
N ALA A 44 16.62 -18.84 -31.56
CA ALA A 44 15.36 -18.41 -32.15
C ALA A 44 14.17 -18.77 -31.24
N LEU A 45 14.16 -19.99 -30.70
CA LEU A 45 13.13 -20.44 -29.77
C LEU A 45 13.19 -19.64 -28.46
N GLY A 46 14.41 -19.37 -27.99
CA GLY A 46 14.64 -18.52 -26.83
C GLY A 46 14.16 -17.08 -27.03
N PHE A 47 14.24 -16.50 -28.22
CA PHE A 47 13.63 -15.18 -28.49
C PHE A 47 12.10 -15.23 -28.58
N VAL A 48 11.52 -16.27 -29.20
CA VAL A 48 10.06 -16.44 -29.33
C VAL A 48 9.37 -16.50 -27.96
N TYR A 49 10.02 -17.07 -26.94
CA TYR A 49 9.44 -17.14 -25.60
C TYR A 49 10.06 -16.15 -24.60
N GLY A 50 11.37 -15.93 -24.67
CA GLY A 50 12.11 -15.07 -23.75
C GLY A 50 11.70 -13.61 -23.84
N LEU A 51 11.57 -13.06 -25.06
CA LEU A 51 11.18 -11.66 -25.24
C LEU A 51 9.74 -11.40 -24.79
N PRO A 52 8.72 -12.19 -25.18
CA PRO A 52 7.37 -12.00 -24.65
C PRO A 52 7.28 -12.14 -23.13
N ILE A 53 7.98 -13.11 -22.52
CA ILE A 53 8.01 -13.26 -21.06
C ILE A 53 8.65 -12.05 -20.41
N LEU A 54 9.78 -11.57 -20.95
CA LEU A 54 10.48 -10.38 -20.43
C LEU A 54 9.60 -9.13 -20.54
N LEU A 55 8.99 -8.89 -21.70
CA LEU A 55 8.09 -7.76 -21.93
C LEU A 55 6.85 -7.83 -21.02
N LEU A 56 6.29 -9.03 -20.81
CA LEU A 56 5.20 -9.23 -19.87
C LEU A 56 5.63 -8.88 -18.44
N GLY A 57 6.82 -9.32 -18.02
CA GLY A 57 7.37 -8.98 -16.71
C GLY A 57 7.57 -7.47 -16.52
N LEU A 58 8.13 -6.79 -17.54
CA LEU A 58 8.30 -5.33 -17.53
C LEU A 58 6.96 -4.59 -17.51
N ALA A 59 5.96 -5.08 -18.24
CA ALA A 59 4.60 -4.53 -18.22
C ALA A 59 3.95 -4.67 -16.84
N LEU A 60 4.13 -5.82 -16.18
CA LEU A 60 3.69 -6.03 -14.80
C LEU A 60 4.39 -5.08 -13.83
N GLN A 61 5.71 -4.90 -13.97
CA GLN A 61 6.48 -3.97 -13.13
C GLN A 61 6.02 -2.52 -13.32
N TYR A 62 5.73 -2.11 -14.56
CA TYR A 62 5.18 -0.78 -14.85
C TYR A 62 3.79 -0.58 -14.21
N ALA A 63 2.97 -1.63 -14.18
CA ALA A 63 1.65 -1.59 -13.56
C ALA A 63 1.68 -1.83 -12.04
N GLU A 64 2.83 -2.11 -11.45
CA GLU A 64 2.98 -2.50 -10.05
C GLU A 64 2.95 -1.29 -9.12
N LEU A 65 2.12 -1.39 -8.08
CA LEU A 65 2.13 -0.49 -6.94
C LEU A 65 2.73 -1.23 -5.74
N PRO A 66 3.91 -0.80 -5.24
CA PRO A 66 4.55 -1.45 -4.11
C PRO A 66 3.74 -1.20 -2.83
N PRO A 67 3.78 -2.13 -1.86
CA PRO A 67 3.05 -1.98 -0.61
C PRO A 67 3.50 -0.72 0.15
N ALA A 68 2.55 -0.04 0.79
CA ALA A 68 2.86 1.07 1.67
C ALA A 68 3.69 0.60 2.88
N PRO A 69 4.76 1.33 3.26
CA PRO A 69 5.49 1.07 4.50
C PRO A 69 4.53 1.11 5.69
N LEU A 70 4.53 0.04 6.48
CA LEU A 70 3.78 -0.07 7.72
C LEU A 70 4.76 -0.07 8.89
N GLU A 71 4.67 0.95 9.74
CA GLU A 71 5.35 0.98 11.02
C GLU A 71 4.45 0.40 12.10
N THR A 72 4.86 -0.74 12.64
CA THR A 72 4.13 -1.48 13.66
C THR A 72 5.09 -2.15 14.64
N SER A 73 4.72 -2.19 15.92
CA SER A 73 5.41 -2.96 16.96
C SER A 73 4.63 -4.25 17.27
N ASN A 74 5.26 -5.22 17.94
CA ASN A 74 4.57 -6.46 18.32
C ASN A 74 3.36 -6.20 19.24
N GLU A 75 3.48 -5.24 20.17
CA GLU A 75 2.36 -4.78 20.99
C GLU A 75 1.22 -4.19 20.15
N MET A 76 1.53 -3.46 19.07
CA MET A 76 0.50 -2.89 18.19
C MET A 76 -0.22 -3.96 17.39
N LYS A 77 0.46 -5.06 17.00
CA LYS A 77 -0.20 -6.19 16.32
C LYS A 77 -1.23 -6.86 17.22
N GLU A 78 -0.92 -7.05 18.50
CA GLU A 78 -1.88 -7.58 19.48
C GLU A 78 -3.05 -6.60 19.65
N LYS A 79 -2.77 -5.31 19.85
CA LYS A 79 -3.81 -4.29 20.00
C LYS A 79 -4.68 -4.16 18.75
N ARG A 80 -4.13 -4.35 17.55
CA ARG A 80 -4.90 -4.39 16.30
C ARG A 80 -5.93 -5.52 16.35
N GLU A 81 -5.57 -6.68 16.88
CA GLU A 81 -6.48 -7.82 16.88
C GLU A 81 -7.73 -7.57 17.74
N TYR A 82 -7.56 -6.89 18.86
CA TYR A 82 -8.64 -6.64 19.83
C TYR A 82 -9.36 -5.30 19.62
N LEU A 83 -8.63 -4.22 19.34
CA LEU A 83 -9.16 -2.85 19.35
C LEU A 83 -9.48 -2.30 17.96
N ALA A 84 -8.88 -2.85 16.89
CA ALA A 84 -9.17 -2.37 15.55
C ALA A 84 -10.56 -2.81 15.07
N THR A 85 -11.16 -1.99 14.22
CA THR A 85 -12.36 -2.37 13.46
C THR A 85 -12.00 -3.24 12.26
N ASP A 86 -12.96 -4.01 11.74
CA ASP A 86 -12.72 -4.85 10.56
C ASP A 86 -12.32 -4.03 9.33
N VAL A 87 -12.82 -2.80 9.24
CA VAL A 87 -12.46 -1.85 8.19
C VAL A 87 -10.99 -1.43 8.31
N GLN A 88 -10.50 -1.13 9.51
CA GLN A 88 -9.08 -0.83 9.73
C GLN A 88 -8.19 -2.04 9.40
N LYS A 89 -8.55 -3.24 9.87
CA LYS A 89 -7.82 -4.48 9.56
C LYS A 89 -7.76 -4.74 8.04
N LYS A 90 -8.90 -4.58 7.36
CA LYS A 90 -8.99 -4.73 5.90
C LYS A 90 -8.16 -3.68 5.19
N MET A 91 -8.22 -2.42 5.64
CA MET A 91 -7.45 -1.34 5.05
C MET A 91 -5.95 -1.61 5.14
N ILE A 92 -5.45 -2.07 6.29
CA ILE A 92 -4.03 -2.45 6.43
C ILE A 92 -3.68 -3.54 5.42
N LYS A 93 -4.43 -4.64 5.37
CA LYS A 93 -4.20 -5.72 4.38
C LYS A 93 -4.22 -5.20 2.94
N ASP A 94 -5.07 -4.22 2.66
CA ASP A 94 -5.25 -3.66 1.34
C ASP A 94 -4.12 -2.73 0.90
N VAL A 95 -3.52 -1.98 1.83
CA VAL A 95 -2.43 -1.04 1.55
C VAL A 95 -1.03 -1.68 1.71
N THR A 96 -0.89 -2.78 2.45
CA THR A 96 0.40 -3.46 2.66
C THR A 96 0.63 -4.63 1.71
N ARG A 97 -0.12 -4.73 0.61
CA ARG A 97 0.05 -5.77 -0.42
C ARG A 97 0.36 -5.16 -1.77
N TYR A 98 1.06 -5.91 -2.62
CA TYR A 98 1.23 -5.54 -4.02
C TYR A 98 -0.12 -5.45 -4.74
N ARG A 99 -0.26 -4.39 -5.52
CA ARG A 99 -1.41 -4.19 -6.41
C ARG A 99 -0.90 -3.94 -7.83
N TYR A 100 -1.73 -4.29 -8.80
CA TYR A 100 -1.44 -4.08 -10.21
C TYR A 100 -2.57 -3.25 -10.83
N GLY A 101 -2.21 -2.27 -11.66
CA GLY A 101 -3.17 -1.46 -12.41
C GLY A 101 -3.82 -0.30 -11.63
N SER A 102 -3.41 -0.05 -10.39
CA SER A 102 -3.83 1.13 -9.61
C SER A 102 -2.66 2.09 -9.42
N GLN A 103 -2.87 3.40 -9.64
CA GLN A 103 -1.79 4.38 -9.51
C GLN A 103 -1.51 4.76 -8.04
N ALA A 104 -2.47 4.54 -7.13
CA ALA A 104 -2.31 4.78 -5.70
C ALA A 104 -3.18 3.83 -4.85
N HIS A 105 -2.74 3.54 -3.61
CA HIS A 105 -3.33 2.52 -2.74
C HIS A 105 -4.82 2.69 -2.44
N LEU A 106 -5.25 3.94 -2.23
CA LEU A 106 -6.60 4.30 -1.81
C LEU A 106 -7.35 5.11 -2.87
N GLU A 107 -6.93 5.02 -4.14
CA GLU A 107 -7.49 5.82 -5.23
C GLU A 107 -9.02 5.67 -5.36
N GLN A 108 -9.54 4.45 -5.26
CA GLN A 108 -10.98 4.19 -5.33
C GLN A 108 -11.74 4.80 -4.14
N VAL A 109 -11.13 4.79 -2.95
CA VAL A 109 -11.69 5.41 -1.75
C VAL A 109 -11.78 6.92 -1.93
N TRP A 110 -10.72 7.55 -2.42
CA TRP A 110 -10.70 8.98 -2.69
C TRP A 110 -11.68 9.40 -3.79
N LYS A 111 -11.85 8.58 -4.83
CA LYS A 111 -12.88 8.76 -5.86
C LYS A 111 -14.29 8.68 -5.27
N ALA A 112 -14.58 7.68 -4.44
CA ALA A 112 -15.89 7.53 -3.79
C ALA A 112 -16.21 8.69 -2.84
N LEU A 113 -15.19 9.19 -2.14
CA LEU A 113 -15.30 10.36 -1.28
C LEU A 113 -15.44 11.68 -2.06
N GLY A 114 -15.17 11.67 -3.37
CA GLY A 114 -15.22 12.87 -4.22
C GLY A 114 -14.03 13.80 -3.97
N LEU A 115 -12.90 13.25 -3.51
CA LEU A 115 -11.63 13.95 -3.33
C LEU A 115 -10.77 13.93 -4.59
N ILE A 116 -11.06 13.01 -5.51
CA ILE A 116 -10.43 12.95 -6.83
C ILE A 116 -11.54 13.05 -7.89
N SER A 117 -11.48 14.09 -8.72
CA SER A 117 -12.32 14.22 -9.91
C SER A 117 -11.64 13.62 -11.14
N ARG A 118 -12.44 13.23 -12.15
CA ARG A 118 -11.91 12.78 -13.45
C ARG A 118 -11.05 13.90 -14.06
N GLY A 119 -9.78 13.62 -14.34
CA GLY A 119 -8.86 14.57 -14.99
C GLY A 119 -7.94 15.37 -14.07
N GLN A 120 -8.03 15.22 -12.74
CA GLN A 120 -7.07 15.86 -11.84
C GLN A 120 -5.69 15.19 -11.92
N PRO A 121 -4.59 15.95 -12.11
CA PRO A 121 -3.25 15.40 -12.24
C PRO A 121 -2.68 14.92 -10.90
N SER A 122 -3.02 15.59 -9.79
CA SER A 122 -2.54 15.22 -8.47
C SER A 122 -3.50 14.24 -7.79
N ARG A 123 -2.99 13.04 -7.52
CA ARG A 123 -3.69 12.01 -6.73
C ARG A 123 -3.03 11.93 -5.36
N PRO A 124 -3.79 11.85 -4.25
CA PRO A 124 -3.23 11.65 -2.94
C PRO A 124 -2.49 10.31 -2.87
N VAL A 125 -1.19 10.37 -2.63
CA VAL A 125 -0.32 9.21 -2.52
C VAL A 125 -0.15 8.85 -1.05
N LEU A 126 -0.41 7.59 -0.71
CA LEU A 126 -0.12 7.05 0.61
C LEU A 126 1.40 6.81 0.73
N LYS A 127 2.05 7.55 1.61
CA LYS A 127 3.49 7.46 1.86
C LYS A 127 3.83 6.45 2.94
N GLN A 128 3.01 6.38 3.99
CA GLN A 128 3.29 5.56 5.17
C GLN A 128 2.01 5.26 5.94
N VAL A 129 2.02 4.13 6.63
CA VAL A 129 0.96 3.70 7.55
C VAL A 129 1.60 3.49 8.92
N VAL A 130 1.02 4.08 9.96
CA VAL A 130 1.50 3.96 11.34
C VAL A 130 0.36 3.53 12.24
N GLU A 131 0.64 2.61 13.15
CA GLU A 131 -0.29 2.24 14.22
C GLU A 131 0.12 2.91 15.52
N ARG A 132 -0.86 3.52 16.20
CA ARG A 132 -0.63 4.14 17.50
C ARG A 132 -1.82 3.91 18.43
N ILE A 133 -1.59 4.19 19.71
CA ILE A 133 -2.65 4.28 20.71
C ILE A 133 -2.79 5.75 21.11
N GLU A 134 -4.02 6.24 21.09
CA GLU A 134 -4.33 7.58 21.55
C GLU A 134 -4.00 7.71 23.04
N LYS A 135 -3.13 8.65 23.40
CA LYS A 135 -2.61 8.80 24.78
C LYS A 135 -3.71 9.05 25.83
N ASN A 136 -4.78 9.73 25.43
CA ASN A 136 -5.83 10.16 26.36
C ASN A 136 -6.94 9.12 26.54
N SER A 137 -7.36 8.47 25.46
CA SER A 137 -8.51 7.55 25.46
C SER A 137 -8.10 6.07 25.49
N GLY A 138 -6.84 5.76 25.19
CA GLY A 138 -6.36 4.38 25.01
C GLY A 138 -6.90 3.71 23.74
N ARG A 139 -7.51 4.47 22.83
CA ARG A 139 -8.11 3.93 21.59
C ARG A 139 -7.06 3.65 20.54
N TYR A 140 -7.38 2.65 19.71
CA TYR A 140 -6.53 2.28 18.58
C TYR A 140 -6.69 3.27 17.42
N GLU A 141 -5.56 3.76 16.92
CA GLU A 141 -5.50 4.72 15.82
C GLU A 141 -4.65 4.17 14.67
N LEU A 142 -5.24 4.20 13.48
CA LEU A 142 -4.56 3.88 12.23
C LEU A 142 -4.29 5.18 11.48
N CYS A 143 -3.02 5.55 11.39
CA CYS A 143 -2.58 6.82 10.81
C CYS A 143 -2.04 6.59 9.40
N LEU A 144 -2.57 7.35 8.44
CA LEU A 144 -2.17 7.30 7.03
C LEU A 144 -1.49 8.61 6.67
N LEU A 145 -0.19 8.57 6.34
CA LEU A 145 0.51 9.74 5.82
C LEU A 145 0.18 9.89 4.35
N LEU A 146 -0.54 10.95 4.03
CA LEU A 146 -0.94 11.27 2.66
C LEU A 146 -0.12 12.45 2.15
N TYR A 147 0.31 12.33 0.89
CA TYR A 147 0.89 13.42 0.13
C TYR A 147 -0.08 13.79 -1.00
N ALA A 148 -0.63 15.00 -0.96
CA ALA A 148 -1.61 15.48 -1.92
C ALA A 148 -1.18 16.84 -2.48
N VAL A 149 -0.51 16.82 -3.63
CA VAL A 149 0.02 18.02 -4.30
C VAL A 149 -1.10 19.02 -4.61
N ASN A 150 -0.89 20.29 -4.23
CA ASN A 150 -1.83 21.39 -4.45
C ASN A 150 -3.21 21.17 -3.81
N SER A 151 -3.31 20.26 -2.83
CA SER A 151 -4.58 19.98 -2.14
C SER A 151 -4.58 20.70 -0.80
N GLN A 152 -5.46 21.69 -0.65
CA GLN A 152 -5.62 22.35 0.63
C GLN A 152 -6.21 21.37 1.65
N VAL A 153 -5.60 21.28 2.83
CA VAL A 153 -6.05 20.46 3.96
C VAL A 153 -7.53 20.75 4.31
N SER A 154 -7.95 22.01 4.14
CA SER A 154 -9.35 22.45 4.34
C SER A 154 -10.37 21.66 3.51
N ILE A 155 -10.02 21.23 2.29
CA ILE A 155 -10.90 20.41 1.43
C ILE A 155 -11.14 19.05 2.07
N TRP A 156 -10.12 18.49 2.71
CA TRP A 156 -10.20 17.20 3.40
C TRP A 156 -11.02 17.31 4.68
N GLU A 157 -10.84 18.40 5.44
CA GLU A 157 -11.60 18.68 6.66
C GLU A 157 -13.10 18.80 6.38
N GLN A 158 -13.47 19.48 5.29
CA GLN A 158 -14.87 19.58 4.85
C GLN A 158 -15.49 18.22 4.48
N LYS A 159 -14.67 17.19 4.19
CA LYS A 159 -15.13 15.85 3.84
C LYS A 159 -15.07 14.86 5.01
N LEU A 160 -14.65 15.28 6.22
CA LEU A 160 -14.57 14.41 7.39
C LEU A 160 -15.89 13.71 7.72
N GLU A 161 -17.02 14.42 7.63
CA GLU A 161 -18.33 13.81 7.88
C GLU A 161 -18.63 12.68 6.88
N LYS A 162 -18.30 12.91 5.60
CA LYS A 162 -18.46 11.89 4.54
C LYS A 162 -17.50 10.72 4.75
N MET A 163 -16.26 10.98 5.19
CA MET A 163 -15.29 9.94 5.55
C MET A 163 -15.80 9.07 6.69
N ASN A 164 -16.30 9.67 7.77
CA ASN A 164 -16.87 8.94 8.91
C ASN A 164 -18.02 8.02 8.46
N ARG A 165 -18.91 8.52 7.59
CA ARG A 165 -19.98 7.71 7.02
C ARG A 165 -19.45 6.58 6.11
N PHE A 166 -18.41 6.85 5.33
CA PHE A 166 -17.83 5.89 4.37
C PHE A 166 -17.08 4.75 5.05
N PHE A 167 -16.23 5.05 6.04
CA PHE A 167 -15.48 4.04 6.79
C PHE A 167 -16.36 3.26 7.77
N GLY A 168 -17.56 3.76 8.06
CA GLY A 168 -18.59 3.04 8.79
C GLY A 168 -18.61 3.32 10.29
N PRO A 169 -19.51 2.65 11.03
CA PRO A 169 -19.69 2.88 12.44
C PRO A 169 -18.44 2.51 13.25
N ASN A 170 -18.26 3.16 14.40
CA ASN A 170 -17.14 2.96 15.33
C ASN A 170 -15.77 3.44 14.81
N ILE A 171 -15.74 4.34 13.83
CA ILE A 171 -14.53 5.01 13.38
C ILE A 171 -14.76 6.52 13.39
N VAL A 172 -13.81 7.25 13.94
CA VAL A 172 -13.74 8.71 13.83
C VAL A 172 -12.49 9.07 13.07
N CYS A 173 -12.67 9.84 11.99
CA CYS A 173 -11.58 10.37 11.19
C CYS A 173 -11.17 11.73 11.73
N SER A 174 -9.87 11.98 11.80
CA SER A 174 -9.31 13.32 12.02
C SER A 174 -8.16 13.56 11.05
N ILE A 175 -7.88 14.84 10.80
CA ILE A 175 -6.78 15.25 9.94
C ILE A 175 -5.78 16.00 10.80
N GLN A 176 -4.50 15.64 10.68
CA GLN A 176 -3.41 16.31 11.37
C GLN A 176 -2.40 16.81 10.31
N PRO A 177 -2.31 18.13 10.07
CA PRO A 177 -1.34 18.66 9.11
C PRO A 177 0.09 18.41 9.58
N VAL A 178 1.01 18.17 8.65
CA VAL A 178 2.44 17.94 8.94
C VAL A 178 3.27 19.11 8.40
N GLN A 179 3.45 19.15 7.08
CA GLN A 179 4.21 20.13 6.31
C GLN A 179 3.60 20.19 4.89
N ASP A 180 3.92 21.23 4.11
CA ASP A 180 3.28 21.52 2.80
C ASP A 180 2.97 20.27 1.95
N ASP A 181 1.69 20.16 1.54
CA ASP A 181 1.07 19.04 0.81
C ASP A 181 1.08 17.66 1.52
N GLN A 182 1.48 17.59 2.80
CA GLN A 182 1.44 16.37 3.63
C GLN A 182 0.57 16.53 4.88
N PHE A 183 -0.24 15.51 5.14
CA PHE A 183 -1.06 15.43 6.34
C PHE A 183 -1.33 13.98 6.72
N TRP A 184 -1.58 13.75 8.00
CA TRP A 184 -2.08 12.48 8.50
C TRP A 184 -3.60 12.45 8.41
N LEU A 185 -4.13 11.40 7.78
CA LEU A 185 -5.51 10.97 8.00
C LEU A 185 -5.49 9.89 9.08
N VAL A 186 -6.08 10.20 10.22
CA VAL A 186 -6.11 9.32 11.39
C VAL A 186 -7.50 8.71 11.51
N LEU A 187 -7.57 7.39 11.55
CA LEU A 187 -8.80 6.65 11.83
C LEU A 187 -8.72 6.12 13.27
N THR A 188 -9.50 6.70 14.17
CA THR A 188 -9.60 6.31 15.57
C THR A 188 -10.75 5.33 15.78
N SER A 189 -10.47 4.17 16.35
CA SER A 189 -11.49 3.17 16.70
C SER A 189 -12.25 3.61 17.95
N LEU A 190 -13.59 3.61 17.89
CA LEU A 190 -14.44 3.85 19.06
C LEU A 190 -14.69 2.59 19.89
N LYS A 191 -14.07 1.45 19.56
CA LYS A 191 -14.11 0.27 20.43
C LYS A 191 -13.38 0.60 21.73
N ASP A 192 -14.11 0.55 22.85
CA ASP A 192 -13.52 0.81 24.16
C ASP A 192 -12.68 -0.39 24.63
N ALA A 193 -11.50 -0.09 25.19
CA ALA A 193 -10.60 -1.06 25.80
C ALA A 193 -11.18 -1.73 27.05
N SER A 194 -12.28 -1.19 27.61
CA SER A 194 -13.03 -1.77 28.75
C SER A 194 -13.68 -3.12 28.42
N SER A 195 -13.89 -3.44 27.14
CA SER A 195 -14.33 -4.77 26.69
C SER A 195 -13.29 -5.88 26.94
N MET A 196 -12.05 -5.53 27.29
CA MET A 196 -10.96 -6.45 27.61
C MET A 196 -10.92 -6.86 29.09
N SER A 197 -11.52 -6.07 30.00
CA SER A 197 -11.49 -6.34 31.45
C SER A 197 -12.53 -7.38 31.92
N GLY A 198 -13.46 -7.80 31.07
CA GLY A 198 -14.57 -8.70 31.44
C GLY A 198 -14.38 -10.17 31.08
N ARG A 199 -13.27 -10.55 30.44
CA ARG A 199 -13.06 -11.89 29.86
C ARG A 199 -11.87 -12.66 30.43
N GLY A 200 -11.39 -12.22 31.59
CA GLY A 200 -10.32 -12.85 32.37
C GLY A 200 -10.81 -13.34 33.74
N LYS A 201 -11.97 -14.01 33.77
CA LYS A 201 -12.39 -14.88 34.87
C LYS A 201 -12.76 -16.24 34.30
#